data_AF-A0A925WG45-F1
#
_entry.id   AF-A0A925WG45-F1
#
_cell.length_a   1.000
_cell.length_b   1.000
_cell.length_c   1.000
_cell.angle_alpha   90.00
_cell.angle_beta   90.00
_cell.angle_gamma   90.00
#
_symmetry.space_group_name_H-M   'P 1'
#
loop_
_entity.id
_entity.type
_entity.pdbx_description
1 polymer ?
#
loop_
_entity_poly.entity_id
_entity_poly.type
_entity_poly.pdbx_seq_one_letter_code
_entity_poly.pdbx_strand_id
1 'polypeptide(L)'
;MKTNRTTVQRFASKCVASCEKLLTQITRVRKSIQAEFRETRQAHDHLVQLALNEAEALAWQTDYPHLLFPTLALEKVQAVATWNRRQRGVRKTQSEWSLAV
;
A
#
# COMPACT_ATOMS: atom_id res chain seq x y z
N MET A 1 12.12 43.30 -18.68
CA MET A 1 11.57 41.93 -18.82
C MET A 1 12.18 40.95 -17.79
N LYS A 2 12.01 41.18 -16.47
CA LYS A 2 12.61 40.35 -15.38
C LYS A 2 11.57 39.57 -14.54
N THR A 3 10.27 39.76 -14.78
CA THR A 3 9.18 39.23 -13.95
C THR A 3 8.85 37.75 -14.18
N ASN A 4 9.20 37.18 -15.34
CA ASN A 4 8.78 35.83 -15.71
C ASN A 4 9.53 34.72 -14.93
N ARG A 5 10.85 34.90 -14.71
CA ARG A 5 11.68 33.89 -14.03
C ARG A 5 11.27 33.69 -12.57
N THR A 6 10.99 34.77 -11.84
CA THR A 6 10.60 34.72 -10.43
C THR A 6 9.23 34.07 -10.23
N THR A 7 8.29 34.29 -11.16
CA THR A 7 6.96 33.68 -11.12
C THR A 7 7.03 32.18 -11.38
N VAL A 8 7.77 31.76 -12.41
CA VAL A 8 8.01 30.33 -12.71
C VAL A 8 8.66 29.63 -11.52
N GLN A 9 9.63 30.27 -10.88
CA GLN A 9 10.37 29.70 -9.75
C GLN A 9 9.50 29.59 -8.48
N ARG A 10 8.60 30.56 -8.25
CA ARG A 10 7.58 30.48 -7.18
C ARG A 10 6.54 29.40 -7.45
N PHE A 11 6.11 29.24 -8.70
CA PHE A 11 5.17 28.19 -9.06
C PHE A 11 5.80 26.80 -8.87
N ALA A 12 7.04 26.61 -9.35
CA ALA A 12 7.77 25.37 -9.19
C ALA A 12 7.94 24.99 -7.71
N SER A 13 8.31 25.94 -6.84
CA SER A 13 8.46 25.65 -5.40
C SER A 13 7.13 25.28 -4.73
N LYS A 14 6.02 25.91 -5.13
CA LYS A 14 4.68 25.53 -4.64
C LYS A 14 4.24 24.16 -5.14
N CYS A 15 4.55 23.82 -6.39
CA CYS A 15 4.27 22.50 -6.95
C CYS A 15 5.03 21.40 -6.18
N VAL A 16 6.34 21.59 -5.98
CA VAL A 16 7.17 20.65 -5.20
C VAL A 16 6.62 20.46 -3.79
N ALA A 17 6.33 21.55 -3.07
CA ALA A 17 5.77 21.48 -1.72
C ALA A 17 4.41 20.75 -1.68
N SER A 18 3.60 20.88 -2.73
CA SER A 18 2.35 20.14 -2.86
C SER A 18 2.60 18.65 -3.07
N CYS A 19 3.53 18.27 -3.95
CA CYS A 19 3.92 16.87 -4.16
C CYS A 19 4.48 16.24 -2.88
N GLU A 20 5.34 16.93 -2.14
CA GLU A 20 5.88 16.47 -0.86
C GLU A 20 4.77 16.22 0.17
N LYS A 21 3.76 17.10 0.23
CA LYS A 21 2.60 16.92 1.09
C LYS A 21 1.80 15.67 0.72
N LEU A 22 1.58 15.42 -0.56
CA LEU A 22 0.88 14.23 -1.04
C LEU A 22 1.65 12.94 -0.69
N LEU A 23 2.97 12.92 -0.91
CA LEU A 23 3.83 11.79 -0.53
C LEU A 23 3.79 11.54 0.98
N THR A 24 3.77 12.60 1.78
CA THR A 24 3.65 12.49 3.24
C THR A 24 2.32 11.86 3.65
N GLN A 25 1.21 12.20 2.99
CA GLN A 25 -0.09 11.58 3.24
C GLN A 25 -0.12 10.09 2.91
N ILE A 26 0.39 9.71 1.73
CA ILE A 26 0.49 8.30 1.32
C ILE A 26 1.35 7.52 2.32
N THR A 27 2.51 8.07 2.70
CA THR A 27 3.42 7.44 3.67
C THR A 27 2.76 7.26 5.04
N ARG A 28 1.99 8.26 5.50
CA ARG A 28 1.26 8.18 6.77
C ARG A 28 0.21 7.08 6.75
N VAL A 29 -0.58 6.99 5.69
CA VAL A 29 -1.60 5.95 5.51
C VAL A 29 -0.96 4.57 5.49
N ARG A 30 0.14 4.42 4.73
CA ARG A 30 0.89 3.17 4.67
C ARG A 30 1.34 2.69 6.05
N LYS A 31 1.92 3.60 6.86
CA LYS A 31 2.35 3.29 8.24
C LYS A 31 1.16 2.93 9.14
N SER A 32 0.03 3.61 8.99
CA SER A 32 -1.19 3.32 9.77
C SER A 32 -1.70 1.91 9.50
N ILE A 33 -1.83 1.54 8.23
CA ILE A 33 -2.28 0.19 7.82
C ILE A 33 -1.28 -0.87 8.29
N GLN A 34 0.03 -0.62 8.15
CA GLN A 34 1.04 -1.53 8.67
C GLN A 34 0.95 -1.76 10.18
N ALA A 35 0.57 -0.73 10.95
CA ALA A 35 0.38 -0.84 12.40
C ALA A 35 -0.90 -1.62 12.74
N GLU A 36 -2.00 -1.37 12.02
CA GLU A 36 -3.28 -2.08 12.21
C GLU A 36 -3.15 -3.58 11.93
N PHE A 37 -2.40 -3.96 10.90
CA PHE A 37 -2.22 -5.36 10.51
C PHE A 37 -0.97 -6.02 11.13
N ARG A 38 -0.47 -5.51 12.25
CA ARG A 38 0.77 -6.00 12.89
C ARG A 38 0.73 -7.49 13.23
N GLU A 39 -0.39 -8.00 13.70
CA GLU A 39 -0.58 -9.43 14.02
C GLU A 39 -0.55 -10.30 12.76
N THR A 40 -1.14 -9.83 11.66
CA THR A 40 -1.11 -10.54 10.36
C THR A 40 0.28 -10.49 9.73
N ARG A 41 1.01 -9.37 9.92
CA ARG A 41 2.41 -9.19 9.48
C ARG A 41 3.37 -10.17 10.12
N GLN A 42 3.24 -10.49 11.41
CA GLN A 42 4.18 -11.40 12.10
C GLN A 42 4.32 -12.76 11.40
N ALA A 43 3.26 -13.25 10.74
CA ALA A 43 3.30 -14.49 9.99
C ALA A 43 3.62 -14.31 8.49
N HIS A 44 3.33 -13.13 7.90
CA HIS A 44 3.35 -12.93 6.43
C HIS A 44 3.83 -11.54 6.02
N ASP A 45 4.89 -11.03 6.66
CA ASP A 45 5.38 -9.65 6.51
C ASP A 45 5.59 -9.25 5.04
N HIS A 46 6.21 -10.15 4.28
CA HIS A 46 6.49 -9.97 2.85
C HIS A 46 5.21 -9.80 2.01
N LEU A 47 4.16 -10.59 2.29
CA LEU A 47 2.90 -10.51 1.53
C LEU A 47 2.13 -9.22 1.82
N VAL A 48 2.20 -8.74 3.07
CA VAL A 48 1.61 -7.44 3.42
C VAL A 48 2.36 -6.30 2.72
N GLN A 49 3.69 -6.36 2.62
CA GLN A 49 4.44 -5.37 1.84
C GLN A 49 4.10 -5.42 0.34
N LEU A 50 3.97 -6.61 -0.24
CA LEU A 50 3.58 -6.77 -1.64
C LEU A 50 2.19 -6.18 -1.91
N ALA A 51 1.21 -6.48 -1.05
CA ALA A 51 -0.13 -5.92 -1.14
C ALA A 51 -0.15 -4.39 -1.07
N LEU A 52 0.66 -3.79 -0.19
CA LEU A 52 0.80 -2.34 -0.10
C LEU A 52 1.46 -1.74 -1.35
N ASN A 53 2.46 -2.41 -1.91
CA ASN A 53 3.12 -1.97 -3.15
C ASN A 53 2.16 -2.04 -4.34
N GLU A 54 1.36 -3.11 -4.45
CA GLU A 54 0.33 -3.22 -5.48
C GLU A 54 -0.73 -2.12 -5.35
N ALA A 55 -1.22 -1.88 -4.13
CA ALA A 55 -2.19 -0.81 -3.88
C ALA A 55 -1.63 0.57 -4.26
N GLU A 56 -0.36 0.83 -3.95
CA GLU A 56 0.32 2.07 -4.31
C GLU A 56 0.48 2.19 -5.84
N ALA A 57 0.93 1.13 -6.50
CA ALA A 57 1.07 1.11 -7.96
C ALA A 57 -0.26 1.35 -8.69
N LEU A 58 -1.36 0.78 -8.19
CA LEU A 58 -2.71 1.01 -8.73
C LEU A 58 -3.18 2.44 -8.47
N ALA A 59 -2.93 2.99 -7.28
CA ALA A 59 -3.28 4.36 -6.95
C ALA A 59 -2.57 5.36 -7.89
N TRP A 60 -1.30 5.12 -8.21
CA TRP A 60 -0.51 5.96 -9.13
C TRP A 60 -0.97 5.92 -10.59
N GLN A 61 -1.84 4.98 -10.97
CA GLN A 61 -2.47 4.95 -12.30
C GLN A 61 -3.70 5.88 -12.38
N THR A 62 -4.01 6.62 -11.31
CA THR A 62 -5.16 7.51 -11.21
C THR A 62 -4.74 8.96 -11.01
N ASP A 63 -5.65 9.90 -11.25
CA ASP A 63 -5.39 11.33 -11.07
C ASP A 63 -5.23 11.74 -9.59
N TYR A 64 -5.75 10.93 -8.65
CA TYR A 64 -5.81 11.24 -7.23
C TYR A 64 -5.31 10.09 -6.35
N PRO A 65 -4.01 9.71 -6.44
CA PRO A 65 -3.45 8.55 -5.76
C PRO A 65 -3.65 8.60 -4.24
N HIS A 66 -3.52 9.78 -3.63
CA HIS A 66 -3.67 10.00 -2.20
C HIS A 66 -5.11 9.75 -1.67
N LEU A 67 -6.13 9.82 -2.53
CA LEU A 67 -7.52 9.53 -2.17
C LEU A 67 -7.84 8.05 -2.28
N LEU A 68 -7.28 7.37 -3.29
CA LEU A 68 -7.60 5.96 -3.59
C LEU A 68 -6.68 4.98 -2.88
N PHE A 69 -5.42 5.36 -2.63
CA PHE A 69 -4.46 4.50 -1.94
C PHE A 69 -4.97 3.93 -0.60
N PRO A 70 -5.61 4.71 0.30
CA PRO A 70 -6.07 4.16 1.58
C PRO A 70 -7.05 2.98 1.41
N THR A 71 -8.03 3.13 0.53
CA THR A 71 -9.03 2.10 0.25
C THR A 71 -8.39 0.89 -0.42
N LEU A 72 -7.60 1.11 -1.48
CA LEU A 72 -6.90 0.04 -2.20
C LEU A 72 -5.96 -0.75 -1.28
N ALA A 73 -5.24 -0.07 -0.39
CA ALA A 73 -4.32 -0.70 0.55
C ALA A 73 -5.08 -1.57 1.56
N LEU A 74 -6.21 -1.09 2.08
CA LEU A 74 -7.05 -1.86 2.98
C LEU A 74 -7.59 -3.12 2.30
N GLU A 75 -8.15 -2.99 1.10
CA GLU A 75 -8.71 -4.10 0.33
C GLU A 75 -7.64 -5.17 0.03
N LYS A 76 -6.45 -4.75 -0.41
CA LYS A 76 -5.34 -5.65 -0.74
C LYS A 76 -4.83 -6.39 0.49
N VAL A 77 -4.66 -5.71 1.63
CA VAL A 77 -4.20 -6.36 2.87
C VAL A 77 -5.27 -7.31 3.43
N GLN A 78 -6.55 -6.96 3.35
CA GLN A 78 -7.66 -7.86 3.72
C GLN A 78 -7.72 -9.10 2.81
N ALA A 79 -7.44 -8.94 1.50
CA ALA A 79 -7.34 -10.05 0.57
C ALA A 79 -6.20 -11.01 0.94
N VAL A 80 -5.04 -10.49 1.34
CA VAL A 80 -3.92 -11.32 1.85
C VAL A 80 -4.33 -12.08 3.11
N ALA A 81 -4.99 -11.43 4.06
CA ALA A 81 -5.46 -12.09 5.29
C ALA A 81 -6.44 -13.24 4.98
N THR A 82 -7.36 -13.01 4.04
CA THR A 82 -8.34 -14.01 3.59
C THR A 82 -7.67 -15.17 2.86
N TRP A 83 -6.75 -14.87 1.94
CA TRP A 83 -5.98 -15.86 1.20
C TRP A 83 -5.15 -16.74 2.14
N ASN A 84 -4.47 -16.15 3.12
CA ASN A 84 -3.70 -16.88 4.12
C ASN A 84 -4.59 -17.85 4.92
N ARG A 85 -5.79 -17.41 5.33
CA ARG A 85 -6.75 -18.30 5.99
C ARG A 85 -7.10 -19.51 5.13
N ARG A 86 -7.32 -19.31 3.83
CA ARG A 86 -7.57 -20.41 2.88
C ARG A 86 -6.37 -21.34 2.73
N GLN A 87 -5.16 -20.79 2.62
CA GLN A 87 -3.92 -21.58 2.49
C GLN A 87 -3.65 -22.48 3.69
N ARG A 88 -3.95 -22.00 4.91
CA ARG A 88 -3.84 -22.84 6.11
C ARG A 88 -4.78 -24.04 6.07
N GLY A 89 -6.00 -23.86 5.54
CA GLY A 89 -6.93 -24.97 5.30
C GLY A 89 -6.36 -26.01 4.33
N VAL A 90 -5.88 -25.57 3.18
CA VAL A 90 -5.28 -26.45 2.16
C VAL A 90 -4.07 -27.20 2.71
N ARG A 91 -3.18 -26.53 3.45
CA ARG A 91 -2.00 -27.15 4.06
C ARG A 91 -2.36 -28.21 5.09
N LYS A 92 -3.38 -27.96 5.92
CA LYS A 92 -3.84 -28.95 6.91
C LYS A 92 -4.35 -30.21 6.20
N THR A 93 -5.19 -30.03 5.20
CA THR A 93 -5.70 -31.14 4.39
C THR A 93 -4.55 -31.89 3.73
N GLN A 94 -3.62 -31.21 3.05
CA GLN A 94 -2.46 -31.84 2.41
C GLN A 94 -1.61 -32.66 3.39
N SER A 95 -1.37 -32.14 4.60
CA SER A 95 -0.65 -32.88 5.64
C SER A 95 -1.36 -34.15 6.08
N GLU A 96 -2.69 -34.16 6.10
CA GLU A 96 -3.50 -35.36 6.42
C GLU A 96 -3.39 -36.40 5.29
N TRP A 97 -3.41 -35.98 4.02
CA TRP A 97 -3.23 -36.90 2.89
C TRP A 97 -1.81 -37.48 2.79
N SER A 98 -0.78 -36.72 3.13
CA SER A 98 0.61 -37.20 3.12
C SER A 98 0.97 -38.17 4.24
N LEU A 99 0.17 -38.25 5.31
CA LEU A 99 0.33 -39.24 6.38
C LEU A 99 -0.53 -40.50 6.18
N ALA A 100 -1.39 -40.49 5.16
CA ALA A 100 -2.29 -41.60 4.82
C ALA A 100 -1.76 -42.48 3.66
N VAL A 101 -0.55 -42.21 3.17
CA VAL A 101 0.19 -42.97 2.14
C VAL A 101 1.46 -43.53 2.76
#